data_AF-A0A6C1PBJ4-F1
#
_entry.id   AF-A0A6C1PBJ4-F1
#
_cell.length_a   1.000
_cell.length_b   1.000
_cell.length_c   1.000
_cell.angle_alpha   90.00
_cell.angle_beta   90.00
_cell.angle_gamma   90.00
#
_symmetry.space_group_name_H-M   'P 1'
#
loop_
_entity.id
_entity.type
_entity.pdbx_description
1 polymer ?
#
loop_
_entity_poly.entity_id
_entity_poly.type
_entity_poly.pdbx_seq_one_letter_code
_entity_poly.pdbx_strand_id
1 'polypeptide(L)' 'FFLVTNFGSWLGNPMYPQSLEGLAASYIAGIPFFHYTIAGDLFFCGVLFGTWALVARAVPGLTLKPVEL' A
#
# COMPACT_ATOMS: atom_id res chain seq x y z
N PHE A 1 -4.00 0.40 4.21
CA PHE A 1 -3.42 -0.96 4.42
C PHE A 1 -3.33 -1.30 5.90
N PHE A 2 -2.45 -0.66 6.68
CA PHE A 2 -2.14 -1.01 8.08
C PHE A 2 -3.34 -1.34 8.98
N LEU A 3 -4.35 -0.46 9.07
CA LEU A 3 -5.50 -0.65 9.95
C LEU A 3 -6.32 -1.89 9.58
N VAL A 4 -6.69 -2.01 8.30
CA VAL A 4 -7.55 -3.09 7.82
C VAL A 4 -6.84 -4.44 7.93
N THR A 5 -5.57 -4.52 7.55
CA THR A 5 -4.84 -5.80 7.54
C THR A 5 -4.55 -6.31 8.96
N ASN A 6 -4.22 -5.42 9.92
CA ASN A 6 -4.00 -5.82 11.31
C ASN A 6 -5.32 -6.08 12.08
N PHE A 7 -6.43 -5.44 11.69
CA PHE A 7 -7.75 -5.87 12.15
C PHE A 7 -8.08 -7.27 11.64
N GLY A 8 -7.80 -7.54 10.36
CA GLY A 8 -7.98 -8.87 9.76
C GLY A 8 -7.10 -9.95 10.40
N SER A 9 -5.87 -9.62 10.82
CA SER A 9 -4.99 -10.56 11.52
C SER A 9 -5.47 -10.89 12.94
N TRP A 10 -6.26 -10.01 13.55
CA TRP A 10 -6.94 -10.24 14.84
C TRP A 10 -8.24 -11.03 14.67
N LEU A 11 -9.07 -10.69 13.68
CA LEU A 11 -10.43 -11.22 13.53
C LEU A 11 -10.44 -12.74 13.35
N GLY A 12 -11.03 -13.46 14.31
CA GLY A 12 -11.17 -14.92 14.25
C GLY A 12 -9.86 -15.71 14.33
N ASN A 13 -8.73 -15.03 14.59
CA ASN A 13 -7.43 -15.65 14.71
C ASN A 13 -7.15 -16.00 16.18
N PRO A 14 -6.95 -17.29 16.54
CA PRO A 14 -6.71 -17.71 17.92
C PRO A 14 -5.36 -17.20 18.49
N MET A 15 -4.46 -16.68 17.65
CA MET A 15 -3.22 -16.04 18.11
C MET A 15 -3.48 -14.81 18.99
N TYR A 16 -4.56 -14.07 18.72
CA TYR A 16 -4.94 -12.89 19.50
C TYR A 16 -6.26 -13.11 20.23
N PRO A 17 -6.35 -12.76 21.53
CA PRO A 17 -7.63 -12.76 22.23
C PRO A 17 -8.69 -11.96 21.48
N GLN A 18 -9.91 -12.47 21.35
CA GLN A 18 -11.03 -11.76 20.72
C GLN A 18 -11.62 -10.68 21.65
N SER A 19 -10.74 -9.81 22.15
CA SER A 19 -11.02 -8.65 22.98
C SER A 19 -10.32 -7.42 22.39
N LEU A 20 -10.64 -6.24 22.93
CA LEU A 20 -9.97 -4.99 22.55
C LEU A 20 -8.46 -5.02 22.84
N GLU A 21 -8.03 -5.76 23.86
CA GLU A 21 -6.61 -5.94 24.19
C GLU A 21 -5.88 -6.74 23.11
N GLY A 22 -6.48 -7.84 22.63
CA GLY A 22 -5.90 -8.61 21.52
C GLY A 22 -5.87 -7.83 20.21
N LEU A 23 -6.85 -6.95 19.98
CA LEU A 23 -6.84 -6.05 18.84
C LEU A 23 -5.71 -5.01 18.94
N ALA A 24 -5.49 -4.45 20.13
CA ALA A 24 -4.36 -3.55 20.37
C ALA A 24 -3.02 -4.28 20.16
N ALA A 25 -2.90 -5.52 20.63
CA ALA A 25 -1.72 -6.35 20.43
C ALA A 25 -1.40 -6.59 18.96
N SER A 26 -2.42 -6.85 18.11
CA SER A 26 -2.19 -7.04 16.67
C SER A 26 -1.67 -5.76 16.00
N TYR A 27 -2.18 -4.60 16.38
CA TYR A 27 -1.66 -3.32 15.88
C TYR A 27 -0.24 -3.02 16.36
N ILE A 28 0.07 -3.24 17.63
CA ILE A 28 1.41 -3.03 18.18
C ILE A 28 2.43 -3.91 17.46
N ALA A 29 2.10 -5.19 17.25
CA ALA A 29 2.94 -6.12 16.51
C ALA A 29 3.16 -5.71 15.04
N GLY A 30 2.22 -4.99 14.44
CA GLY A 30 2.32 -4.47 13.08
C GLY A 30 3.29 -3.29 12.92
N ILE A 31 3.57 -2.50 13.97
CA ILE A 31 4.33 -1.25 13.89
C ILE A 31 5.71 -1.42 13.21
N PRO A 32 6.53 -2.43 13.57
CA PRO A 32 7.85 -2.62 12.95
C PRO A 32 7.81 -2.91 11.45
N PHE A 33 6.65 -3.28 10.89
CA PHE A 33 6.46 -3.58 9.49
C PHE A 33 5.88 -2.42 8.69
N PHE A 34 5.47 -1.32 9.34
CA PHE A 34 4.80 -0.21 8.68
C PHE A 34 5.69 0.46 7.62
N HIS A 35 7.01 0.52 7.85
CA HIS A 35 7.95 1.07 6.86
C HIS A 35 7.92 0.32 5.53
N TYR A 36 7.56 -0.97 5.51
CA TYR A 36 7.49 -1.74 4.27
C TYR A 36 6.28 -1.33 3.44
N THR A 37 5.21 -0.84 4.07
CA THR A 37 4.08 -0.25 3.35
C THR A 37 4.54 1.00 2.60
N ILE A 38 5.22 1.92 3.30
CA ILE A 38 5.75 3.15 2.70
C ILE A 38 6.76 2.83 1.59
N ALA A 39 7.70 1.91 1.85
CA ALA A 39 8.70 1.52 0.87
C ALA A 39 8.06 0.87 -0.37
N GLY A 40 7.05 0.01 -0.18
CA GLY A 40 6.29 -0.60 -1.25
C GLY A 40 5.55 0.43 -2.08
N ASP A 41 4.83 1.36 -1.44
CA ASP A 41 4.09 2.43 -2.13
C ASP A 41 5.04 3.29 -2.96
N LEU A 42 6.17 3.74 -2.39
CA LEU A 42 7.15 4.54 -3.11
C LEU A 42 7.78 3.75 -4.27
N PHE A 43 8.14 2.49 -4.05
CA PHE A 43 8.75 1.65 -5.07
C PHE A 43 7.79 1.41 -6.24
N PHE A 44 6.58 0.92 -5.98
CA PHE A 44 5.64 0.59 -7.05
C PHE A 44 5.09 1.85 -7.74
N CYS A 45 4.79 2.93 -7.01
CA CYS A 45 4.43 4.20 -7.65
C CYS A 45 5.58 4.74 -8.51
N GLY A 46 6.81 4.72 -7.99
CA GLY A 46 8.00 5.15 -8.73
C GLY A 46 8.22 4.34 -9.99
N VAL A 47 8.12 3.01 -9.91
CA VAL A 47 8.25 2.13 -11.07
C VAL A 47 7.11 2.34 -12.06
N LEU A 48 5.86 2.27 -11.64
CA LEU A 48 4.71 2.33 -12.55
C LEU A 48 4.58 3.71 -13.22
N PHE A 49 4.54 4.78 -12.42
CA PHE A 49 4.34 6.13 -12.94
C PHE A 49 5.62 6.71 -13.53
N GLY A 50 6.79 6.42 -12.94
CA GLY A 50 8.07 6.86 -13.47
C GLY A 50 8.38 6.20 -14.81
N THR A 51 8.15 4.90 -14.95
CA THR A 51 8.32 4.20 -16.24
C THR A 51 7.36 4.76 -17.28
N TRP A 52 6.09 4.94 -16.94
CA TRP A 52 5.13 5.57 -17.85
C TRP A 52 5.60 6.95 -18.32
N ALA A 53 6.05 7.81 -17.41
CA ALA A 53 6.53 9.14 -17.74
C ALA A 53 7.78 9.11 -18.65
N LEU A 54 8.70 8.17 -18.43
CA LEU A 54 9.89 7.99 -19.27
C LEU A 54 9.51 7.50 -20.67
N VAL A 55 8.64 6.49 -20.77
CA VAL A 55 8.20 5.92 -22.05
C VAL A 55 7.40 6.95 -22.85
N ALA A 56 6.47 7.67 -22.22
CA ALA A 56 5.68 8.71 -22.88
C ALA A 56 6.55 9.84 -23.46
N ARG A 57 7.71 10.13 -22.84
CA ARG A 57 8.69 11.09 -23.37
C ARG A 57 9.52 10.52 -24.52
N ALA A 58 9.81 9.22 -24.51
CA ALA A 58 10.66 8.57 -25.49
C ALA A 58 9.92 8.14 -26.76
N VAL A 59 8.60 7.88 -26.67
CA VAL A 59 7.78 7.37 -27.76
C VAL A 59 6.82 8.46 -28.25
N PRO A 60 7.06 9.06 -29.44
CA PRO A 60 6.14 10.03 -30.03
C PRO A 60 4.74 9.43 -30.23
N GLY A 61 3.70 10.13 -29.77
CA GLY A 61 2.30 9.73 -29.93
C GLY A 61 1.70 8.89 -28.80
N LEU A 62 2.49 8.51 -27.79
CA LEU A 62 1.98 7.82 -26.59
C LEU A 62 1.42 8.78 -25.53
N THR A 63 1.75 10.08 -25.63
CA THR A 63 1.18 11.11 -24.76
C THR A 63 -0.32 11.21 -25.00
N LEU A 64 -1.10 10.95 -23.95
CA LEU A 64 -2.55 11.13 -24.00
C LEU A 64 -2.86 12.58 -24.34
N LYS A 65 -3.67 12.79 -25.38
CA LYS A 65 -4.22 14.12 -25.65
C LYS A 65 -5.17 14.48 -24.51
N PRO A 66 -5.11 15.72 -23.98
CA PRO A 66 -6.13 16.20 -23.07
C PRO A 66 -7.51 15.99 -23.71
N VAL A 67 -8.47 15.50 -22.93
CA VAL A 67 -9.87 15.52 -23.35
C VAL A 67 -10.30 16.98 -23.39
N GLU A 68 -10.57 17.48 -24.59
CA GLU A 68 -11.19 18.79 -24.78
C GLU A 68 -12.66 18.65 -24.33
N LEU A 69 -13.02 19.35 -23.25
CA LEU A 69 -14.39 19.45 -22.72
C LEU A 69 -15.12 20.63 -23.38
#